data_AF-A0A945V5R8-F1
#
_entry.id   AF-A0A945V5R8-F1
#
_cell.length_a   1.000
_cell.length_b   1.000
_cell.length_c   1.000
_cell.angle_alpha   90.00
_cell.angle_beta   90.00
_cell.angle_gamma   90.00
#
_symmetry.space_group_name_H-M   'P 1'
#
loop_
_entity.id
_entity.type
_entity.pdbx_description
1 polymer ?
#
loop_
_entity_poly.entity_id
_entity_poly.type
_entity_poly.pdbx_seq_one_letter_code
_entity_poly.pdbx_strand_id
1 'polypeptide(L)' 'RVDALGLDFAVLSPVKLTSSHPGETPLGWETFNTLIDGVNTPIYALGGLSADDLKDAWAYGAVGTAMLRGAW' A
#
# COMPACT_ATOMS: atom_id res chain seq x y z
N ARG A 1 -15.30 -7.82 0.93
CA ARG A 1 -14.19 -7.30 0.09
C ARG A 1 -14.45 -5.83 -0.17
N VAL A 2 -13.41 -5.02 -0.36
CA VAL A 2 -13.54 -3.56 -0.58
C VAL A 2 -14.42 -3.22 -1.79
N ASP A 3 -14.48 -4.11 -2.79
CA ASP A 3 -15.32 -3.95 -3.98
C ASP A 3 -16.82 -3.80 -3.67
N ALA A 4 -17.30 -4.38 -2.57
CA ALA A 4 -18.71 -4.32 -2.18
C ALA A 4 -19.11 -2.98 -1.53
N LEU A 5 -18.14 -2.10 -1.28
CA LEU A 5 -18.34 -0.85 -0.53
C LEU A 5 -18.52 0.37 -1.43
N GLY A 6 -18.42 0.22 -2.76
CA GLY A 6 -18.59 1.33 -3.71
C GLY A 6 -17.54 2.44 -3.55
N LEU A 7 -16.31 2.07 -3.17
CA LEU A 7 -15.20 3.01 -2.97
C LEU A 7 -14.55 3.38 -4.31
N ASP A 8 -14.13 4.63 -4.44
CA ASP A 8 -13.32 5.09 -5.59
C ASP A 8 -11.89 4.53 -5.54
N PHE A 9 -11.33 4.39 -4.34
CA PHE A 9 -10.04 3.77 -4.08
C PHE A 9 -9.92 3.36 -2.61
N ALA A 10 -8.88 2.60 -2.28
CA ALA A 10 -8.47 2.35 -0.91
C ALA A 10 -6.94 2.41 -0.77
N VAL A 11 -6.48 2.43 0.49
CA VAL A 11 -5.07 2.44 0.85
C VAL A 11 -4.78 1.26 1.75
N LEU A 12 -3.68 0.55 1.50
CA LEU A 12 -3.25 -0.59 2.30
C LEU A 12 -1.85 -0.34 2.89
N SER A 13 -1.73 -0.50 4.21
CA SER A 13 -0.57 -0.10 5.01
C SER A 13 -0.44 -0.89 6.32
N PRO A 14 0.74 -0.87 6.98
CA PRO A 14 2.00 -0.34 6.49
C PRO A 14 2.75 -1.37 5.62
N VAL A 15 3.21 -0.96 4.44
CA VAL A 15 4.00 -1.83 3.56
C VAL A 15 5.42 -2.05 4.10
N LYS A 16 6.04 -0.98 4.61
CA LYS A 16 7.36 -0.99 5.26
C LYS A 16 7.27 -0.39 6.66
N LEU A 17 8.34 -0.55 7.45
CA LEU A 17 8.45 0.07 8.77
C LEU A 17 8.20 1.59 8.70
N THR A 18 7.41 2.10 9.63
CA THR A 18 7.01 3.51 9.64
C THR A 18 7.03 4.07 11.05
N SER A 19 7.42 5.34 11.19
CA SER A 19 7.39 6.06 12.47
C SER A 19 5.99 6.37 12.96
N SER A 20 4.95 6.27 12.11
CA SER A 20 3.56 6.47 12.54
C SER A 20 3.02 5.30 13.37
N HIS A 21 3.57 4.09 13.18
CA HIS A 21 3.20 2.87 13.90
C HIS A 21 4.48 2.13 14.35
N PRO A 22 5.22 2.70 15.31
CA PRO A 22 6.48 2.13 15.74
C PRO A 22 6.25 0.78 16.46
N GLY A 23 7.03 -0.24 16.10
CA GLY A 23 6.99 -1.56 16.73
C GLY A 23 6.00 -2.54 16.10
N GLU A 24 5.20 -2.11 15.12
CA GLU A 24 4.35 -3.03 14.34
C GLU A 24 5.13 -3.71 13.22
N THR A 25 4.85 -4.99 12.99
CA THR A 25 5.38 -5.74 11.85
C THR A 25 4.71 -5.25 10.56
N PRO A 26 5.45 -4.76 9.56
CA PRO A 26 4.86 -4.33 8.31
C PRO A 26 4.37 -5.53 7.50
N LEU A 27 3.45 -5.26 6.56
CA LEU A 27 2.92 -6.28 5.65
C LEU A 27 4.03 -6.87 4.78
N GLY A 28 4.92 -6.02 4.26
CA GLY A 28 5.80 -6.39 3.17
C GLY A 28 5.04 -6.52 1.84
N TRP A 29 5.80 -6.54 0.75
CA TRP A 29 5.23 -6.51 -0.60
C TRP A 29 4.50 -7.80 -1.00
N GLU A 30 4.99 -8.97 -0.57
CA GLU A 30 4.36 -10.25 -0.92
C GLU A 30 2.97 -10.41 -0.27
N THR A 31 2.85 -10.07 1.01
CA THR A 31 1.55 -10.06 1.70
C THR A 31 0.65 -8.97 1.15
N PHE A 32 1.18 -7.78 0.83
CA PHE A 32 0.41 -6.73 0.16
C PHE A 32 -0.26 -7.25 -1.12
N ASN A 33 0.51 -7.84 -2.04
CA ASN A 33 0.00 -8.38 -3.30
C ASN A 33 -1.05 -9.48 -3.06
N THR A 34 -0.81 -10.37 -2.10
CA THR A 34 -1.76 -11.44 -1.74
C THR A 34 -3.10 -10.88 -1.26
N LEU A 35 -3.09 -9.79 -0.48
CA LEU A 35 -4.30 -9.20 0.07
C LEU A 35 -5.14 -8.46 -0.99
N ILE A 36 -4.48 -7.89 -2.00
CA ILE A 36 -5.15 -7.16 -3.08
C ILE A 36 -5.46 -8.03 -4.30
N ASP A 37 -5.05 -9.30 -4.29
CA ASP A 37 -5.31 -10.21 -5.40
C ASP A 37 -6.82 -10.40 -5.64
N GLY A 38 -7.21 -10.20 -6.91
CA GLY A 38 -8.60 -10.20 -7.35
C GLY A 38 -9.47 -9.08 -6.76
N VAL A 39 -8.88 -8.01 -6.25
CA VAL A 39 -9.59 -6.76 -5.88
C VAL A 39 -9.66 -5.85 -7.10
N ASN A 40 -10.85 -5.32 -7.40
CA ASN A 40 -11.05 -4.42 -8.54
C ASN A 40 -10.97 -2.94 -8.12
N THR A 41 -11.25 -2.62 -6.85
CA THR A 41 -11.02 -1.28 -6.31
C THR A 41 -9.54 -0.89 -6.40
N PRO A 42 -9.19 0.28 -6.96
CA PRO A 42 -7.82 0.76 -7.00
C PRO A 42 -7.19 0.84 -5.61
N ILE A 43 -6.05 0.17 -5.41
CA ILE A 43 -5.33 0.18 -4.12
C ILE A 43 -4.00 0.94 -4.24
N TYR A 44 -3.81 1.91 -3.34
CA TYR A 44 -2.53 2.59 -3.15
C TYR A 44 -1.74 1.98 -1.99
N ALA A 45 -0.44 1.79 -2.19
CA ALA A 45 0.49 1.35 -1.15
C ALA A 45 0.85 2.51 -0.21
N LEU A 46 0.88 2.28 1.10
CA LEU A 46 1.25 3.29 2.10
C LEU A 46 2.06 2.69 3.24
N GLY A 47 2.90 3.53 3.85
CA GLY A 47 3.59 3.24 5.11
C GLY A 47 5.04 2.87 4.89
N GLY A 48 5.95 3.74 5.34
CA GLY A 48 7.39 3.52 5.25
C GLY A 48 7.98 3.62 3.84
N LEU A 49 7.24 4.20 2.89
CA LEU A 49 7.64 4.27 1.48
C LEU A 49 8.40 5.56 1.16
N SER A 50 9.29 5.48 0.16
CA SER A 50 9.94 6.61 -0.52
C SER A 50 9.62 6.62 -2.02
N ALA A 51 9.98 7.69 -2.74
CA ALA A 51 9.73 7.81 -4.18
C ALA A 51 10.31 6.65 -5.01
N ASP A 52 11.38 6.02 -4.54
CA ASP A 52 12.02 4.87 -5.20
C ASP A 52 11.13 3.62 -5.21
N ASP A 53 10.14 3.56 -4.32
CA ASP A 53 9.25 2.41 -4.14
C ASP A 53 8.08 2.35 -5.13
N LEU A 54 7.93 3.37 -5.99
CA LEU A 54 6.84 3.40 -6.95
C LEU A 54 6.89 2.21 -7.93
N LYS A 55 8.10 1.79 -8.33
CA LYS A 55 8.29 0.63 -9.22
C LYS A 55 7.86 -0.67 -8.55
N ASP A 56 8.19 -0.83 -7.26
CA ASP A 56 7.76 -1.99 -6.49
C ASP A 56 6.24 -1.98 -6.32
N ALA A 57 5.64 -0.83 -5.99
CA ALA A 57 4.20 -0.70 -5.83
C ALA A 57 3.45 -1.21 -7.07
N TRP A 58 3.89 -0.84 -8.27
CA TRP A 58 3.32 -1.36 -9.52
C TRP A 58 3.58 -2.85 -9.72
N ALA A 59 4.80 -3.34 -9.43
CA ALA A 59 5.14 -4.75 -9.56
C ALA A 59 4.28 -5.66 -8.65
N TYR A 60 3.83 -5.13 -7.51
CA TYR A 60 2.99 -5.83 -6.53
C TYR A 60 1.50 -5.44 -6.61
N GLY A 61 1.06 -4.88 -7.74
CA GLY A 61 -0.37 -4.68 -8.06
C GLY A 61 -1.02 -3.42 -7.52
N ALA A 62 -0.29 -2.56 -6.80
CA ALA A 62 -0.82 -1.25 -6.44
C ALA A 62 -0.92 -0.34 -7.67
N VAL A 63 -1.90 0.58 -7.68
CA VAL A 63 -2.00 1.59 -8.75
C VAL A 63 -1.04 2.77 -8.53
N GLY A 64 -0.50 2.89 -7.32
CA GLY A 64 0.49 3.91 -6.95
C GLY A 64 0.82 3.88 -5.46
N THR A 65 1.50 4.92 -4.99
CA THR A 65 1.88 5.09 -3.58
C THR A 65 1.22 6.32 -2.97
N ALA A 66 0.81 6.21 -1.71
CA ALA A 66 0.48 7.34 -0.84
C ALA A 66 1.58 7.50 0.21
N MET A 67 1.89 8.74 0.60
CA MET A 67 2.97 9.05 1.53
C MET A 67 2.58 10.18 2.47
N LEU A 68 3.13 10.13 3.68
CA LEU A 68 3.20 11.30 4.56
C LEU A 68 4.58 11.93 4.36
N ARG A 69 5.57 11.53 5.16
CA ARG A 69 6.90 12.16 5.18
C ARG A 69 7.72 11.97 3.90
N GLY A 70 7.49 10.90 3.15
CA GLY A 70 8.24 10.61 1.91
C GLY A 70 7.80 11.45 0.71
N ALA A 71 6.79 12.32 0.86
CA ALA A 71 6.26 13.12 -0.23
C ALA A 71 7.02 14.45 -0.48
N TRP A 72 7.92 14.85 0.42
CA TRP A 72 8.69 16.11 0.33
C TRP A 72 10.15 15.94 0.76
#